data_AF-K6W335-F1
#
_entry.id   AF-K6W335-F1
#
_cell.length_a   1.000
_cell.length_b   1.000
_cell.length_c   1.000
_cell.angle_alpha   90.00
_cell.angle_beta   90.00
_cell.angle_gamma   90.00
#
_symmetry.space_group_name_H-M   'P 1'
#
loop_
_entity.id
_entity.type
_entity.pdbx_description
1 polymer ?
#
loop_
_entity_poly.entity_id
_entity_poly.type
_entity_poly.pdbx_seq_one_letter_code
_entity_poly.pdbx_strand_id
1 'polypeptide(L)'
;MFRSVANGPTPTTEPDVAPTLDGMDLSPRTASRVTAAALAGMGAFQAGLAAGAPWGPFAYGGTHPGRLPTTHRQVSAGAAVGYIAGAIFIAVRRGDPVVQRRVLTGVTGFMAVGAALNLASRSRAERLWSPVCAATALTAWRARDGFPARSRTLRPERIR
;
A
#
# COMPACT_ATOMS: atom_id res chain seq x y z
N MET A 1 -59.03 25.72 39.82
CA MET A 1 -57.57 25.80 40.05
C MET A 1 -57.01 24.38 39.94
N PHE A 2 -56.02 23.99 39.15
CA PHE A 2 -55.03 24.66 38.31
C PHE A 2 -54.63 23.69 37.17
N ARG A 3 -54.17 24.23 36.04
CA ARG A 3 -53.84 23.54 34.78
C ARG A 3 -52.72 22.49 34.89
N SER A 4 -52.84 21.47 34.03
CA SER A 4 -51.81 20.90 33.14
C SER A 4 -50.37 21.32 33.41
N VAL A 5 -49.54 20.37 33.85
CA VAL A 5 -48.08 20.42 33.72
C VAL A 5 -47.68 19.43 32.63
N ALA A 6 -47.07 19.97 31.58
CA ALA A 6 -46.68 19.28 30.38
C ALA A 6 -45.61 18.21 30.65
N ASN A 7 -45.86 16.99 30.18
CA ASN A 7 -44.80 16.01 29.91
C ASN A 7 -44.06 16.48 28.65
N GLY A 8 -43.04 17.32 28.82
CA GLY A 8 -42.09 17.58 27.74
C GLY A 8 -41.25 16.32 27.49
N PRO A 9 -40.91 15.97 26.23
CA PRO A 9 -40.00 14.88 25.97
C PRO A 9 -38.65 15.20 26.63
N THR A 10 -38.14 14.24 27.40
CA THR A 10 -36.77 14.25 27.92
C THR A 10 -35.84 14.43 26.73
N PRO A 11 -34.91 15.42 26.73
CA PRO A 11 -33.90 15.50 25.68
C PRO A 11 -33.06 14.24 25.79
N THR A 12 -33.25 13.31 24.85
CA THR A 12 -32.31 12.23 24.62
C THR A 12 -30.99 12.90 24.29
N THR A 13 -30.04 12.85 25.23
CA THR A 13 -28.62 12.89 24.92
C THR A 13 -28.30 11.66 24.10
N GLU A 14 -28.77 11.65 22.85
CA GLU A 14 -28.14 10.89 21.79
C GLU A 14 -26.69 11.38 21.80
N PRO A 15 -25.70 10.52 22.05
CA PRO A 15 -24.32 10.93 21.88
C PRO A 15 -24.23 11.43 20.44
N ASP A 16 -23.94 12.72 20.29
CA ASP A 16 -23.53 13.34 19.04
C ASP A 16 -22.41 12.47 18.49
N VAL A 17 -22.77 11.52 17.61
CA VAL A 17 -21.82 10.75 16.83
C VAL A 17 -21.28 11.78 15.87
N ALA A 18 -20.30 12.54 16.36
CA ALA A 18 -19.49 13.43 15.56
C ALA A 18 -19.17 12.64 14.29
N PRO A 19 -19.55 13.13 13.10
CA PRO A 19 -19.29 12.40 11.88
C PRO A 19 -17.79 12.14 11.89
N THR A 20 -17.38 10.88 12.07
CA THR A 20 -16.01 10.51 11.86
C THR A 20 -15.73 10.98 10.46
N LEU A 21 -14.78 11.89 10.33
CA LEU A 21 -14.19 12.20 9.04
C LEU A 21 -13.37 10.96 8.64
N ASP A 22 -14.02 9.80 8.51
CA ASP A 22 -13.50 8.55 7.92
C ASP A 22 -13.43 8.74 6.41
N GLY A 23 -12.76 9.84 6.01
CA GLY A 23 -12.31 10.06 4.67
C GLY A 23 -11.19 9.06 4.41
N MET A 24 -11.58 7.85 3.99
CA MET A 24 -10.77 6.68 3.66
C MET A 24 -10.54 5.71 4.83
N ASP A 25 -11.48 4.78 5.03
CA ASP A 25 -11.29 3.57 5.84
C ASP A 25 -10.07 2.75 5.35
N LEU A 26 -8.89 3.08 5.87
CA LEU A 26 -7.63 2.36 5.64
C LEU A 26 -7.58 1.06 6.45
N SER A 27 -8.68 0.30 6.45
CA SER A 27 -8.70 -1.04 7.03
C SER A 27 -7.53 -1.85 6.44
N PRO A 28 -6.95 -2.82 7.19
CA PRO A 28 -5.84 -3.61 6.67
C PRO A 28 -6.14 -4.31 5.34
N ARG A 29 -7.42 -4.65 5.08
CA ARG A 29 -7.85 -5.20 3.79
C ARG A 29 -7.84 -4.16 2.67
N THR A 30 -8.41 -2.98 2.92
CA THR A 30 -8.37 -1.85 1.97
C THR A 30 -6.92 -1.49 1.64
N ALA A 31 -6.09 -1.36 2.67
CA ALA A 31 -4.66 -1.07 2.54
C ALA A 31 -3.94 -2.12 1.68
N SER A 32 -4.22 -3.41 1.89
CA SER A 32 -3.63 -4.48 1.07
C SER A 32 -4.00 -4.36 -0.42
N ARG A 33 -5.26 -4.00 -0.72
CA ARG A 33 -5.72 -3.79 -2.09
C ARG A 33 -5.03 -2.59 -2.74
N VAL A 34 -4.90 -1.48 -2.00
CA VAL A 34 -4.20 -0.28 -2.48
C VAL A 34 -2.72 -0.59 -2.73
N THR A 35 -2.04 -1.28 -1.82
CA THR A 35 -0.65 -1.70 -2.01
C THR A 35 -0.51 -2.61 -3.25
N ALA A 36 -1.38 -3.61 -3.40
CA ALA A 36 -1.34 -4.51 -4.55
C ALA A 36 -1.59 -3.76 -5.87
N ALA A 37 -2.55 -2.83 -5.91
CA ALA A 37 -2.83 -2.01 -7.09
C ALA A 37 -1.65 -1.10 -7.45
N ALA A 38 -1.00 -0.48 -6.46
CA ALA A 38 0.18 0.34 -6.68
C ALA A 38 1.35 -0.49 -7.23
N LEU A 39 1.60 -1.68 -6.67
CA LEU A 39 2.61 -2.61 -7.18
C LEU A 39 2.28 -3.07 -8.61
N ALA A 40 1.02 -3.38 -8.90
CA ALA A 40 0.61 -3.75 -10.25
C ALA A 40 0.82 -2.60 -11.25
N GLY A 41 0.50 -1.36 -10.88
CA GLY A 41 0.75 -0.17 -11.69
C GLY A 41 2.24 0.06 -11.97
N MET A 42 3.09 -0.06 -10.96
CA MET A 42 4.55 0.01 -11.13
C MET A 42 5.08 -1.14 -12.00
N GLY A 43 4.53 -2.35 -11.83
CA GLY A 43 4.84 -3.50 -12.66
C GLY A 43 4.48 -3.30 -14.13
N ALA A 44 3.29 -2.74 -14.40
CA ALA A 44 2.86 -2.38 -15.76
C ALA A 44 3.74 -1.29 -16.39
N PHE A 45 4.12 -0.27 -15.60
CA PHE A 45 5.08 0.75 -16.04
C PHE A 45 6.42 0.13 -16.44
N GLN A 46 6.97 -0.74 -15.60
CA GLN A 46 8.22 -1.46 -15.87
C GLN A 46 8.10 -2.40 -17.08
N ALA A 47 6.96 -3.08 -17.25
CA ALA A 47 6.70 -3.91 -18.43
C ALA A 47 6.67 -3.06 -19.71
N GLY A 48 6.06 -1.87 -19.67
CA GLY A 48 6.08 -0.92 -20.79
C GLY A 48 7.50 -0.46 -21.14
N LEU A 49 8.31 -0.10 -20.14
CA LEU A 49 9.73 0.23 -20.33
C LEU A 49 10.49 -0.94 -20.97
N ALA A 50 10.29 -2.17 -20.46
CA ALA A 50 10.87 -3.37 -21.03
C ALA A 50 10.42 -3.61 -22.47
N ALA A 51 9.18 -3.31 -22.82
CA ALA A 51 8.65 -3.38 -24.18
C ALA A 51 9.16 -2.25 -25.11
N GLY A 52 9.84 -1.24 -24.57
CA GLY A 52 10.35 -0.11 -25.34
C GLY A 52 9.37 1.05 -25.47
N ALA A 53 8.47 1.23 -24.49
CA ALA A 53 7.69 2.45 -24.36
C ALA A 53 8.62 3.67 -24.18
N PRO A 54 8.28 4.84 -24.74
CA PRO A 54 9.12 6.03 -24.69
C PRO A 54 8.99 6.78 -23.34
N TRP A 55 8.99 6.05 -22.22
CA TRP A 55 8.84 6.60 -20.88
C TRP A 55 10.16 6.73 -20.11
N GLY A 56 11.30 6.61 -20.81
CA GLY A 56 12.64 6.84 -20.26
C GLY A 56 12.81 8.13 -19.47
N PRO A 57 12.15 9.27 -19.80
CA PRO A 57 12.23 10.48 -18.98
C PRO A 57 11.70 10.33 -17.54
N PHE A 58 10.84 9.33 -17.29
CA PHE A 58 10.24 9.05 -15.98
C PHE A 58 10.99 7.96 -15.19
N ALA A 59 12.13 7.47 -15.70
CA ALA A 59 12.90 6.39 -15.09
C ALA A 59 14.42 6.61 -15.22
N TYR A 60 15.22 5.90 -14.42
CA TYR A 60 16.69 5.85 -14.54
C TYR A 60 17.38 7.22 -14.66
N GLY A 61 17.03 8.16 -13.81
CA GLY A 61 17.54 9.53 -13.76
C GLY A 61 16.88 10.51 -14.74
N GLY A 62 15.92 10.05 -15.55
CA GLY A 62 15.41 10.83 -16.70
C GLY A 62 16.46 11.06 -17.79
N THR A 63 17.53 10.27 -17.78
CA THR A 63 18.71 10.43 -18.65
C THR A 63 18.48 10.03 -20.10
N HIS A 64 17.39 9.31 -20.38
CA HIS A 64 17.09 8.76 -21.69
C HIS A 64 15.81 9.41 -22.25
N PRO A 65 15.91 10.36 -23.20
CA PRO A 65 14.75 10.90 -23.87
C PRO A 65 14.12 9.80 -24.74
N GLY A 66 12.92 9.36 -24.37
CA GLY A 66 12.18 8.32 -25.10
C GLY A 66 12.49 6.90 -24.64
N ARG A 67 12.98 6.05 -25.55
CA ARG A 67 13.13 4.60 -25.31
C ARG A 67 14.42 4.29 -24.55
N LEU A 68 14.36 3.31 -23.64
CA LEU A 68 15.53 2.89 -22.88
C LEU A 68 16.48 1.99 -23.69
N PRO A 69 17.80 2.05 -23.43
CA PRO A 69 18.76 1.08 -23.94
C PRO A 69 18.44 -0.35 -23.48
N THR A 70 18.89 -1.34 -24.24
CA THR A 70 18.58 -2.77 -24.01
C THR A 70 18.87 -3.22 -22.58
N THR A 71 19.98 -2.81 -21.97
CA THR A 71 20.35 -3.18 -20.60
C THR A 71 19.32 -2.68 -19.58
N HIS A 72 18.89 -1.42 -19.67
CA HIS A 72 17.85 -0.88 -18.79
C HIS A 72 16.50 -1.55 -19.02
N ARG A 73 16.19 -1.94 -20.26
CA ARG A 73 14.96 -2.71 -20.57
C ARG A 73 14.95 -4.09 -19.90
N GLN A 74 16.10 -4.77 -19.83
CA GLN A 74 16.23 -6.05 -19.12
C GLN A 74 16.03 -5.88 -17.61
N VAL A 75 16.61 -4.83 -17.03
CA VAL A 75 16.39 -4.49 -15.61
C VAL A 75 14.90 -4.19 -15.37
N SER A 76 14.26 -3.42 -16.24
CA SER A 76 12.82 -3.17 -16.19
C SER A 76 11.99 -4.45 -16.31
N ALA A 77 12.40 -5.42 -17.12
CA ALA A 77 11.71 -6.70 -17.23
C ALA A 77 11.75 -7.47 -15.90
N GLY A 78 12.93 -7.54 -15.26
CA GLY A 78 13.06 -8.14 -13.93
C GLY A 78 12.24 -7.42 -12.86
N ALA A 79 12.27 -6.08 -12.87
CA ALA A 79 11.47 -5.27 -11.95
C ALA A 79 9.97 -5.49 -12.16
N ALA A 80 9.50 -5.57 -13.42
CA ALA A 80 8.11 -5.85 -13.75
C ALA A 80 7.65 -7.18 -13.14
N VAL A 81 8.43 -8.25 -13.31
CA VAL A 81 8.13 -9.56 -12.72
C VAL A 81 8.04 -9.45 -11.20
N GLY A 82 9.00 -8.80 -10.54
CA GLY A 82 9.00 -8.64 -9.08
C GLY A 82 7.77 -7.87 -8.57
N TYR A 83 7.44 -6.74 -9.19
CA TYR A 83 6.28 -5.93 -8.82
C TYR A 83 4.95 -6.67 -9.04
N ILE A 84 4.78 -7.32 -10.19
CA ILE A 84 3.55 -8.07 -10.52
C ILE A 84 3.40 -9.28 -9.59
N ALA A 85 4.48 -10.04 -9.36
CA ALA A 85 4.45 -11.17 -8.43
C ALA A 85 4.08 -10.73 -7.01
N GLY A 86 4.68 -9.63 -6.53
CA GLY A 86 4.35 -9.04 -5.23
C GLY A 86 2.89 -8.57 -5.15
N ALA A 87 2.39 -7.92 -6.22
CA ALA A 87 1.01 -7.49 -6.32
C ALA A 87 0.02 -8.66 -6.22
N ILE A 88 0.25 -9.73 -6.99
CA ILE A 88 -0.57 -10.94 -6.97
C ILE A 88 -0.53 -11.58 -5.59
N PHE A 89 0.66 -11.76 -5.02
CA PHE A 89 0.84 -12.40 -3.71
C PHE A 89 0.06 -11.66 -2.60
N ILE A 90 0.15 -10.32 -2.58
CA ILE A 90 -0.57 -9.48 -1.60
C ILE A 90 -2.07 -9.45 -1.88
N ALA A 91 -2.50 -9.43 -3.15
CA ALA A 91 -3.92 -9.39 -3.51
C ALA A 91 -4.66 -10.69 -3.16
N VAL A 92 -4.02 -11.83 -3.40
CA VAL A 92 -4.59 -13.16 -3.16
C VAL A 92 -4.83 -13.41 -1.67
N ARG A 93 -3.95 -12.91 -0.79
CA ARG A 93 -4.04 -13.03 0.68
C ARG A 93 -4.24 -14.47 1.18
N ARG A 94 -3.66 -15.45 0.50
CA ARG A 94 -3.68 -16.87 0.89
C ARG A 94 -2.31 -17.31 1.40
N GLY A 95 -2.29 -18.46 2.08
CA GLY A 95 -1.08 -19.06 2.63
C GLY A 95 -0.77 -18.63 4.06
N ASP A 96 0.49 -18.78 4.46
CA ASP A 96 0.94 -18.50 5.82
C ASP A 96 0.80 -16.98 6.15
N PRO A 97 0.00 -16.61 7.16
CA PRO A 97 -0.20 -15.21 7.52
C PRO A 97 1.08 -14.51 8.02
N VAL A 98 2.03 -15.24 8.62
CA VAL A 98 3.33 -14.71 9.03
C VAL A 98 4.16 -14.35 7.80
N VAL A 99 4.11 -15.17 6.75
CA VAL A 99 4.79 -14.88 5.47
C VAL A 99 4.18 -13.64 4.82
N GLN A 100 2.84 -13.53 4.79
CA GLN A 100 2.15 -12.32 4.30
C GLN A 100 2.62 -11.05 5.03
N ARG A 101 2.71 -11.10 6.36
CA ARG A 101 3.23 -9.98 7.16
C ARG A 101 4.69 -9.64 6.84
N ARG A 102 5.55 -10.65 6.68
CA ARG A 102 6.98 -10.47 6.35
C ARG A 102 7.13 -9.82 4.98
N VAL A 103 6.39 -10.28 3.97
CA VAL A 103 6.40 -9.70 2.62
C VAL A 103 5.95 -8.24 2.66
N LEU A 104 4.84 -7.92 3.31
CA LEU A 104 4.36 -6.54 3.46
C LEU A 104 5.36 -5.64 4.21
N THR A 105 6.06 -6.20 5.21
CA THR A 105 7.15 -5.48 5.91
C THR A 105 8.32 -5.20 4.98
N GLY A 106 8.73 -6.19 4.18
CA GLY A 106 9.78 -6.01 3.15
C GLY A 106 9.40 -4.97 2.11
N VAL A 107 8.16 -5.02 1.59
CA VAL A 107 7.62 -4.02 0.67
C VAL A 107 7.62 -2.63 1.30
N THR A 108 7.22 -2.51 2.57
CA THR A 108 7.27 -1.22 3.29
C THR A 108 8.68 -0.64 3.28
N GLY A 109 9.68 -1.43 3.67
CA GLY A 109 11.07 -0.99 3.71
C GLY A 109 11.60 -0.62 2.33
N PHE A 110 11.36 -1.47 1.33
CA PHE A 110 11.78 -1.24 -0.05
C PHE A 110 11.18 0.05 -0.63
N MET A 111 9.87 0.26 -0.44
CA MET A 111 9.18 1.44 -0.93
C MET A 111 9.59 2.71 -0.17
N ALA A 112 9.89 2.63 1.13
CA ALA A 112 10.40 3.76 1.91
C ALA A 112 11.79 4.20 1.42
N VAL A 113 12.69 3.26 1.15
CA VAL A 113 13.99 3.54 0.53
C VAL A 113 13.80 4.17 -0.85
N GLY A 114 12.93 3.59 -1.69
CA GLY A 114 12.58 4.15 -2.99
C GLY A 114 12.05 5.58 -2.90
N ALA A 115 11.20 5.89 -1.92
CA ALA A 115 10.69 7.23 -1.70
C ALA A 115 11.81 8.22 -1.36
N ALA A 116 12.74 7.83 -0.49
CA ALA A 116 13.89 8.66 -0.13
C ALA A 116 14.81 8.92 -1.33
N LEU A 117 15.12 7.87 -2.11
CA LEU A 117 15.95 7.99 -3.31
C LEU A 117 15.29 8.88 -4.37
N ASN A 118 13.99 8.70 -4.63
CA ASN A 118 13.24 9.55 -5.56
C ASN A 118 13.16 10.99 -5.09
N LEU A 119 13.02 11.23 -3.79
CA LEU A 119 12.96 12.57 -3.22
C LEU A 119 14.30 13.30 -3.34
N ALA A 120 15.40 12.56 -3.15
CA ALA A 120 16.77 13.05 -3.31
C ALA A 120 17.18 13.25 -4.77
N SER A 121 16.39 12.76 -5.75
CA SER A 121 16.74 12.90 -7.16
C SER A 121 16.74 14.37 -7.62
N ARG A 122 17.68 14.67 -8.52
CA ARG A 122 17.82 15.98 -9.17
C ARG A 122 16.74 16.21 -10.25
N SER A 123 16.13 15.15 -10.77
CA SER A 123 15.10 15.23 -11.81
C SER A 123 13.72 15.50 -11.22
N ARG A 124 13.00 16.50 -11.74
CA ARG A 124 11.61 16.78 -11.35
C ARG A 124 10.70 15.59 -11.60
N ALA A 125 10.92 14.86 -12.70
CA ALA A 125 10.12 13.69 -13.06
C ALA A 125 10.30 12.55 -12.05
N GLU A 126 11.51 12.34 -11.54
CA GLU A 126 11.76 11.29 -10.55
C GLU A 126 11.22 11.64 -9.16
N ARG A 127 11.25 12.93 -8.79
CA ARG A 127 10.65 13.39 -7.54
C ARG A 127 9.15 13.11 -7.46
N LEU A 128 8.45 13.00 -8.59
CA LEU A 128 7.03 12.61 -8.64
C LEU A 128 6.78 11.17 -8.16
N TRP A 129 7.79 10.30 -8.21
CA TRP A 129 7.68 8.94 -7.68
C TRP A 129 7.76 8.89 -6.15
N SER A 130 8.35 9.90 -5.51
CA SER A 130 8.45 9.96 -4.04
C SER A 130 7.10 9.82 -3.33
N PRO A 131 6.05 10.60 -3.67
CA PRO A 131 4.74 10.44 -3.03
C PRO A 131 4.11 9.07 -3.32
N VAL A 132 4.29 8.52 -4.52
CA VAL A 132 3.79 7.17 -4.88
C VAL A 132 4.45 6.11 -4.00
N CYS A 133 5.78 6.17 -3.87
CA CYS A 133 6.53 5.24 -3.05
C CYS A 133 6.19 5.39 -1.56
N ALA A 134 6.06 6.62 -1.06
CA ALA A 134 5.69 6.91 0.33
C ALA A 134 4.28 6.40 0.66
N ALA A 135 3.30 6.67 -0.22
CA ALA A 135 1.93 6.17 -0.05
C ALA A 135 1.86 4.65 -0.11
N THR A 136 2.64 4.02 -1.00
CA THR A 136 2.72 2.55 -1.08
C THR A 136 3.36 1.97 0.18
N ALA A 137 4.43 2.58 0.71
CA ALA A 137 5.05 2.17 1.96
C ALA A 137 4.07 2.27 3.14
N LEU A 138 3.34 3.38 3.23
CA LEU A 138 2.36 3.60 4.29
C LEU A 138 1.21 2.58 4.23
N THR A 139 0.65 2.34 3.05
CA THR A 139 -0.43 1.36 2.88
C THR A 139 0.07 -0.06 3.11
N ALA A 140 1.28 -0.41 2.69
CA ALA A 140 1.89 -1.70 2.98
C ALA A 140 2.08 -1.91 4.49
N TRP A 141 2.51 -0.85 5.20
CA TRP A 141 2.62 -0.88 6.66
C TRP A 141 1.28 -1.13 7.32
N ARG A 142 0.22 -0.43 6.92
CA ARG A 142 -1.13 -0.62 7.48
C ARG A 142 -1.71 -1.99 7.14
N ALA A 143 -1.46 -2.48 5.93
CA ALA A 143 -1.88 -3.80 5.48
C ALA A 143 -1.30 -4.92 6.35
N ARG A 144 -0.04 -4.78 6.78
CA ARG A 144 0.66 -5.81 7.57
C ARG A 144 0.02 -6.04 8.95
N ASP A 145 -0.64 -5.01 9.51
CA ASP A 145 -1.23 -5.07 10.85
C ASP A 145 -2.48 -5.97 10.86
N GLY A 146 -3.02 -6.29 9.68
CA GLY A 146 -4.05 -7.32 9.49
C GLY A 146 -3.54 -8.77 9.54
N PHE A 147 -2.26 -8.99 9.82
CA PHE A 147 -1.65 -10.32 9.91
C PHE A 147 -0.84 -10.49 11.22
N PRO A 148 -0.89 -11.67 11.87
CA PRO A 148 -0.14 -11.95 13.09
C PRO A 148 1.38 -11.95 12.88
N ALA A 149 2.12 -11.53 13.93
CA ALA A 149 3.58 -11.49 13.93
C ALA A 149 4.25 -12.86 14.20
N ARG A 150 3.52 -13.80 14.82
CA ARG A 150 3.98 -15.17 15.11
C ARG A 150 2.88 -16.16 14.80
N SER A 151 3.26 -17.34 14.33
CA SER A 151 2.36 -18.49 14.24
C SER A 151 1.89 -18.82 15.64
N ARG A 152 0.57 -18.93 15.84
CA ARG A 152 0.02 -19.48 17.08
C ARG A 152 0.47 -20.94 17.13
N THR A 153 1.55 -21.23 17.84
CA THR A 153 1.82 -22.59 18.31
C THR A 153 0.62 -22.97 19.16
N LEU A 154 -0.17 -23.95 18.71
CA LEU A 154 -1.21 -24.56 19.52
C LEU A 154 -0.55 -24.97 20.83
N ARG A 155 -0.86 -24.23 21.90
CA ARG A 155 -0.46 -24.63 23.25
C ARG A 155 -1.13 -25.99 23.45
N PRO A 156 -0.40 -27.09 23.69
CA PRO A 156 -1.06 -28.34 24.03
C PRO A 156 -1.87 -28.03 25.28
N GLU A 157 -3.19 -28.04 25.13
CA GLU A 157 -4.13 -27.97 26.25
C GLU A 157 -3.64 -29.01 27.26
N ARG A 158 -3.32 -28.56 28.48
CA ARG A 158 -3.04 -29.50 29.56
C ARG A 158 -4.35 -30.22 29.81
N ILE A 159 -4.46 -31.42 29.25
CA ILE A 159 -5.41 -32.42 29.73
C ILE A 159 -5.02 -32.65 31.19
N ARG A 160 -5.82 -32.10 32.10
CA ARG A 160 -5.82 -32.39 33.53
C ARG A 160 -7.20 -32.88 33.90
#